data_AF-A0A812HWN2-F1
#
_entry.id   AF-A0A812HWN2-F1
#
_cell.length_a   1.000
_cell.length_b   1.000
_cell.length_c   1.000
_cell.angle_alpha   90.00
_cell.angle_beta   90.00
_cell.angle_gamma   90.00
#
_symmetry.space_group_name_H-M   'P 1'
#
loop_
_entity.id
_entity.type
_entity.pdbx_description
1 polymer ?
#
loop_
_entity_poly.entity_id
_entity_poly.type
_entity_poly.pdbx_seq_one_letter_code
_entity_poly.pdbx_strand_id
1 'polypeptide(L)'
;MSLLDHTLTVDQASAMFAKSREVTGIDYFISHCWMDGRLSKILALWIHSNLGAAFVCSACAGVTAAVLRGTDVLPASARVSVSEVQGFPYALLSGTIAFLWGLACAHHVSLAVGKRSRYFFDKFCVHQANPDQKKQAVASFGAFVGHSSRLLLLWSPHYFSRLWCTLEIAALVKCKSGDDSQDQKLPLDFLPLPLAKVSCSAWMVFAFLYLLIQFWRLLDVNTTLIDLGITAFVSLISLYVLVATLRVYARDRAKLSEQLLDFSIENADCSRDEDRIRVQRTMLGWFKTLEQCNMHVRRKVHDQVVYTLGPQSHYPTRLLIPLVWIDFLNEMDYLAAGYYNTNTDFKITTWAG
;
A
#
# COMPACT_ATOMS: atom_id res chain seq x y z
N MET A 1 -2.66 -22.66 6.29
CA MET A 1 -3.84 -22.28 7.11
C MET A 1 -4.86 -21.64 6.18
N SER A 2 -5.73 -22.48 5.59
CA SER A 2 -6.71 -22.12 4.55
C SER A 2 -7.83 -21.27 5.14
N LEU A 3 -8.07 -20.08 4.60
CA LEU A 3 -9.06 -19.10 5.09
C LEU A 3 -10.45 -19.26 4.46
N LEU A 4 -10.73 -20.41 3.84
CA LEU A 4 -11.97 -20.65 3.10
C LEU A 4 -13.07 -21.44 3.83
N ASP A 5 -12.82 -22.02 5.02
CA ASP A 5 -13.76 -23.00 5.62
C ASP A 5 -14.35 -22.65 6.99
N HIS A 6 -14.18 -21.43 7.49
CA HIS A 6 -15.09 -20.96 8.53
C HIS A 6 -16.26 -20.24 7.88
N THR A 7 -17.30 -21.01 7.56
CA THR A 7 -18.66 -20.46 7.39
C THR A 7 -18.93 -19.59 8.62
N LEU A 8 -18.92 -18.27 8.41
CA LEU A 8 -19.23 -17.33 9.46
C LEU A 8 -20.59 -17.71 10.04
N THR A 9 -20.68 -17.77 11.36
CA THR A 9 -21.99 -17.89 12.01
C THR A 9 -22.86 -16.70 11.58
N VAL A 10 -24.18 -16.88 11.64
CA VAL A 10 -25.12 -15.80 11.28
C VAL A 10 -24.84 -14.54 12.11
N ASP A 11 -24.50 -14.70 13.39
CA ASP A 11 -24.16 -13.58 14.28
C ASP A 11 -22.86 -12.87 13.87
N GLN A 12 -21.82 -13.63 13.51
CA GLN A 12 -20.57 -13.04 13.02
C GLN A 12 -20.78 -12.33 11.68
N ALA A 13 -21.56 -12.91 10.77
CA ALA A 13 -21.91 -12.27 9.50
C ALA A 13 -22.73 -10.99 9.71
N SER A 14 -23.68 -11.02 10.65
CA SER A 14 -24.50 -9.87 11.02
C SER A 14 -23.65 -8.76 11.66
N ALA A 15 -22.75 -9.11 12.58
CA ALA A 15 -21.83 -8.16 13.21
C ALA A 15 -20.86 -7.53 12.21
N MET A 16 -20.44 -8.27 11.18
CA MET A 16 -19.64 -7.72 10.09
C MET A 16 -20.46 -6.80 9.18
N PHE A 17 -21.68 -7.21 8.83
CA PHE A 17 -22.58 -6.42 7.99
C PHE A 17 -23.02 -5.12 8.66
N ALA A 18 -23.22 -5.14 9.98
CA ALA A 18 -23.55 -3.96 10.80
C ALA A 18 -22.46 -2.87 10.82
N LYS A 19 -21.24 -3.18 10.36
CA LYS A 19 -20.17 -2.18 10.15
C LYS A 19 -20.36 -1.37 8.86
N SER A 20 -21.18 -1.86 7.94
CA SER A 20 -21.57 -1.13 6.73
C SER A 20 -22.69 -0.14 7.03
N ARG A 21 -22.91 0.80 6.11
CA ARG A 21 -24.00 1.77 6.18
C ARG A 21 -24.47 2.11 4.79
N GLU A 22 -25.72 2.52 4.68
CA GLU A 22 -26.27 3.04 3.42
C GLU A 22 -25.64 4.40 3.09
N VAL A 23 -25.32 4.58 1.81
CA VAL A 23 -24.71 5.81 1.28
C VAL A 23 -25.26 6.10 -0.10
N THR A 24 -25.36 7.38 -0.45
CA THR A 24 -25.80 7.83 -1.78
C THR A 24 -24.74 7.68 -2.87
N GLY A 25 -23.47 7.50 -2.48
CA GLY A 25 -22.35 7.34 -3.40
C GLY A 25 -21.16 6.69 -2.71
N ILE A 26 -20.35 6.00 -3.50
CA ILE A 26 -19.16 5.29 -3.06
C ILE A 26 -17.94 5.99 -3.65
N ASP A 27 -16.90 6.23 -2.85
CA ASP A 27 -15.69 6.88 -3.35
C ASP A 27 -14.78 5.84 -4.01
N TYR A 28 -14.65 4.66 -3.39
CA TYR A 28 -13.84 3.55 -3.90
C TYR A 28 -14.56 2.20 -3.82
N PHE A 29 -14.64 1.50 -4.94
CA PHE A 29 -14.96 0.08 -4.97
C PHE A 29 -13.68 -0.74 -4.77
N ILE A 30 -13.57 -1.48 -3.67
CA ILE A 30 -12.39 -2.33 -3.43
C ILE A 30 -12.58 -3.65 -4.15
N SER A 31 -11.84 -3.83 -5.24
CA SER A 31 -11.81 -5.04 -6.03
C SER A 31 -10.57 -5.85 -5.68
N HIS A 32 -10.76 -7.12 -5.31
CA HIS A 32 -9.69 -7.92 -4.74
C HIS A 32 -9.96 -9.43 -4.82
N CYS A 33 -8.91 -10.25 -4.77
CA CYS A 33 -9.08 -11.70 -4.70
C CYS A 33 -9.22 -12.17 -3.25
N TRP A 34 -10.22 -13.01 -2.97
CA TRP A 34 -10.50 -13.55 -1.63
C TRP A 34 -9.37 -14.42 -1.08
N MET A 35 -8.64 -15.11 -1.98
CA MET A 35 -7.51 -15.98 -1.63
C MET A 35 -6.30 -15.21 -1.07
N ASP A 36 -6.18 -13.93 -1.40
CA ASP A 36 -5.04 -13.14 -0.99
C ASP A 36 -5.03 -12.94 0.53
N GLY A 37 -3.81 -12.96 1.10
CA GLY A 37 -3.58 -12.76 2.53
C GLY A 37 -4.16 -11.44 3.05
N ARG A 38 -4.68 -11.45 4.27
CA ARG A 38 -5.26 -10.25 4.91
C ARG A 38 -4.23 -9.13 5.09
N LEU A 39 -3.01 -9.49 5.49
CA LEU A 39 -1.96 -8.52 5.79
C LEU A 39 -1.57 -7.70 4.55
N SER A 40 -1.42 -8.32 3.38
CA SER A 40 -1.07 -7.57 2.16
C SER A 40 -2.15 -6.57 1.77
N LYS A 41 -3.43 -6.93 1.93
CA LYS A 41 -4.57 -6.02 1.71
C LYS A 41 -4.53 -4.84 2.68
N ILE A 42 -4.29 -5.09 3.98
CA ILE A 42 -4.18 -4.04 4.99
C ILE A 42 -3.03 -3.09 4.66
N LEU A 43 -1.83 -3.61 4.39
CA LEU A 43 -0.66 -2.80 4.05
C LEU A 43 -0.89 -1.97 2.78
N ALA A 44 -1.53 -2.55 1.77
CA ALA A 44 -1.89 -1.85 0.55
C ALA A 44 -2.86 -0.69 0.84
N LEU A 45 -3.90 -0.93 1.64
CA LEU A 45 -4.87 0.11 2.01
C LEU A 45 -4.23 1.22 2.89
N TRP A 46 -3.30 0.88 3.77
CA TRP A 46 -2.51 1.85 4.53
C TRP A 46 -1.63 2.71 3.62
N ILE A 47 -0.92 2.10 2.67
CA ILE A 47 -0.13 2.85 1.68
C ILE A 47 -1.03 3.78 0.85
N HIS A 48 -2.17 3.28 0.39
CA HIS A 48 -3.12 4.06 -0.40
C HIS A 48 -3.69 5.26 0.36
N SER A 49 -4.07 5.06 1.63
CA SER A 49 -4.85 6.05 2.39
C SER A 49 -3.99 6.96 3.27
N ASN A 50 -2.86 6.47 3.78
CA ASN A 50 -2.14 7.09 4.88
C ASN A 50 -0.71 7.50 4.54
N LEU A 51 -0.11 7.05 3.43
CA LEU A 51 1.33 7.27 3.16
C LEU A 51 1.71 8.76 3.19
N GLY A 52 0.92 9.63 2.57
CA GLY A 52 1.18 11.07 2.59
C GLY A 52 1.10 11.66 4.01
N ALA A 53 0.07 11.28 4.77
CA ALA A 53 -0.08 11.73 6.16
C ALA A 53 1.03 11.19 7.07
N ALA A 54 1.52 9.97 6.82
CA ALA A 54 2.64 9.38 7.54
C ALA A 54 3.92 10.22 7.39
N PHE A 55 4.21 10.69 6.18
CA PHE A 55 5.34 11.61 5.95
C PHE A 55 5.15 12.94 6.66
N VAL A 56 3.94 13.51 6.66
CA VAL A 56 3.68 14.76 7.39
C VAL A 56 3.87 14.56 8.89
N CYS A 57 3.31 13.50 9.48
CA CYS A 57 3.52 13.17 10.90
C CYS A 57 5.00 13.00 11.23
N SER A 58 5.73 12.28 10.38
CA SER A 58 7.17 12.06 10.52
C SER A 58 7.97 13.36 10.46
N ALA A 59 7.69 14.21 9.47
CA ALA A 59 8.33 15.51 9.32
C ALA A 59 8.06 16.42 10.52
N CYS A 60 6.80 16.52 10.97
CA CYS A 60 6.46 17.32 12.14
C CYS A 60 7.18 16.85 13.40
N ALA A 61 7.20 15.53 13.67
CA ALA A 61 7.88 14.98 14.83
C ALA A 61 9.42 15.18 14.74
N GLY A 62 10.02 14.84 13.60
CA GLY A 62 11.46 14.96 13.38
C GLY A 62 11.95 16.41 13.46
N VAL A 63 11.27 17.35 12.80
CA VAL A 63 11.58 18.79 12.88
C VAL A 63 11.44 19.31 14.30
N THR A 64 10.36 18.96 15.00
CA THR A 64 10.15 19.39 16.39
C THR A 64 11.28 18.89 17.28
N ALA A 65 11.65 17.61 17.17
CA ALA A 65 12.75 17.03 17.92
C ALA A 65 14.10 17.71 17.60
N ALA A 66 14.39 17.96 16.33
CA ALA A 66 15.61 18.66 15.90
C ALA A 66 15.67 20.10 16.44
N VAL A 67 14.57 20.85 16.39
CA VAL A 67 14.49 22.23 16.93
C VAL A 67 14.67 22.23 18.44
N LEU A 68 13.97 21.36 19.17
CA LEU A 68 14.11 21.25 20.63
C LEU A 68 15.53 20.85 21.03
N ARG A 69 16.20 20.02 20.21
CA ARG A 69 17.61 19.69 20.41
C ARG A 69 18.52 20.88 20.11
N GLY A 70 18.33 21.59 18.99
CA GLY A 70 19.17 22.74 18.61
C GLY A 70 18.99 23.98 19.50
N THR A 71 17.90 24.05 20.26
CA THR A 71 17.64 25.08 21.29
C THR A 71 18.00 24.61 22.70
N ASP A 72 18.70 23.47 22.81
CA ASP A 72 19.16 22.85 24.07
C ASP A 72 18.04 22.56 25.09
N VAL A 73 16.78 22.47 24.64
CA VAL A 73 15.66 21.98 25.46
C VAL A 73 15.77 20.47 25.67
N LEU A 74 16.16 19.73 24.62
CA LEU A 74 16.49 18.30 24.72
C LEU A 74 17.98 18.13 25.05
N PRO A 75 18.32 17.21 25.98
CA PRO A 75 19.69 17.04 26.43
C PRO A 75 20.59 16.52 25.31
N ALA A 76 21.80 17.09 25.24
CA ALA A 76 22.77 16.81 24.20
C ALA A 76 23.41 15.42 24.24
N SER A 77 23.38 14.72 25.38
CA SER A 77 24.26 13.58 25.63
C SER A 77 23.56 12.23 25.79
N ALA A 78 24.07 11.22 25.09
CA ALA A 78 24.62 10.05 25.79
C ALA A 78 26.16 10.21 25.74
N ARG A 79 26.83 10.33 26.89
CA ARG A 79 28.30 10.39 26.89
C ARG A 79 28.83 8.99 26.58
N VAL A 80 29.59 8.91 25.51
CA VAL A 80 30.12 7.67 24.95
C VAL A 80 31.58 7.54 25.42
N SER A 81 32.48 8.50 25.16
CA SER A 81 33.85 8.47 25.74
C SER A 81 34.45 9.88 25.99
N VAL A 82 35.67 9.94 26.53
CA VAL A 82 36.43 11.18 26.86
C VAL A 82 36.73 12.04 25.62
N SER A 83 36.65 11.50 24.39
CA SER A 83 37.08 12.20 23.17
C SER A 83 35.98 12.53 22.15
N GLU A 84 34.80 11.90 22.21
CA GLU A 84 33.72 12.16 21.24
C GLU A 84 32.35 12.27 21.93
N VAL A 85 31.69 13.41 21.72
CA VAL A 85 30.29 13.60 22.11
C VAL A 85 29.44 13.11 20.95
N GLN A 86 28.68 12.02 21.16
CA GLN A 86 27.64 11.61 20.22
C GLN A 86 26.26 12.06 20.70
N GLY A 87 25.54 12.80 19.84
CA GLY A 87 24.17 13.22 20.12
C GLY A 87 23.17 12.06 20.12
N PHE A 88 22.15 12.12 20.98
CA PHE A 88 21.04 11.18 20.93
C PHE A 88 20.16 11.44 19.68
N PRO A 89 19.73 10.41 18.93
CA PRO A 89 19.06 10.55 17.63
C PRO A 89 17.55 10.84 17.78
N TYR A 90 17.20 12.01 18.32
CA TYR A 90 15.81 12.36 18.62
C TYR A 90 14.92 12.49 17.38
N ALA A 91 15.41 13.14 16.32
CA ALA A 91 14.66 13.37 15.08
C ALA A 91 14.40 12.05 14.35
N LEU A 92 15.42 11.20 14.25
CA LEU A 92 15.30 9.85 13.71
C LEU A 92 14.27 9.01 14.48
N LEU A 93 14.39 8.93 15.81
CA LEU A 93 13.52 8.08 16.63
C LEU A 93 12.07 8.56 16.58
N SER A 94 11.84 9.84 16.87
CA SER A 94 10.50 10.43 16.89
C SER A 94 9.86 10.43 15.50
N GLY A 95 10.63 10.78 14.47
CA GLY A 95 10.20 10.79 13.07
C GLY A 95 9.84 9.39 12.57
N THR A 96 10.62 8.37 12.90
CA THR A 96 10.35 6.97 12.52
C THR A 96 9.10 6.43 13.22
N ILE A 97 8.97 6.67 14.53
CA ILE A 97 7.78 6.26 15.29
C ILE A 97 6.54 6.97 14.74
N ALA A 98 6.61 8.27 14.51
CA ALA A 98 5.51 9.05 13.96
C ALA A 98 5.15 8.64 12.52
N PHE A 99 6.11 8.22 11.70
CA PHE A 99 5.86 7.64 10.38
C PHE A 99 5.04 6.35 10.49
N LEU A 100 5.52 5.38 11.27
CA LEU A 100 4.85 4.09 11.44
C LEU A 100 3.43 4.25 12.02
N TRP A 101 3.31 5.10 13.04
CA TRP A 101 2.03 5.46 13.64
C TRP A 101 1.10 6.14 12.63
N GLY A 102 1.60 7.13 11.89
CA GLY A 102 0.84 7.82 10.85
C GLY A 102 0.38 6.86 9.75
N LEU A 103 1.23 5.93 9.32
CA LEU A 103 0.89 4.92 8.32
C LEU A 103 -0.24 3.99 8.81
N ALA A 104 -0.19 3.57 10.07
CA ALA A 104 -1.20 2.70 10.66
C ALA A 104 -2.51 3.42 10.98
N CYS A 105 -2.45 4.70 11.42
CA CYS A 105 -3.56 5.36 12.11
C CYS A 105 -4.04 6.68 11.50
N ALA A 106 -3.38 7.26 10.49
CA ALA A 106 -3.76 8.60 9.99
C ALA A 106 -5.21 8.69 9.47
N HIS A 107 -5.76 7.61 8.94
CA HIS A 107 -7.17 7.53 8.56
C HIS A 107 -8.15 7.79 9.73
N HIS A 108 -7.77 7.47 10.98
CA HIS A 108 -8.58 7.82 12.16
C HIS A 108 -8.58 9.33 12.42
N VAL A 109 -7.45 10.01 12.20
CA VAL A 109 -7.37 11.47 12.28
C VAL A 109 -8.23 12.10 11.19
N SER A 110 -8.12 11.62 9.95
CA SER A 110 -9.00 12.05 8.85
C SER A 110 -10.48 11.92 9.20
N LEU A 111 -10.87 10.78 9.81
CA LEU A 111 -12.23 10.55 10.26
C LEU A 111 -12.66 11.53 11.36
N ALA A 112 -11.79 11.83 12.33
CA ALA A 112 -12.05 12.75 13.43
C ALA A 112 -12.22 14.20 12.93
N VAL A 113 -11.47 14.63 11.91
CA VAL A 113 -11.62 15.95 11.29
C VAL A 113 -12.71 16.02 10.21
N GLY A 114 -13.56 15.00 10.13
CA GLY A 114 -14.72 14.96 9.23
C GLY A 114 -14.42 14.57 7.78
N LYS A 115 -13.17 14.26 7.42
CA LYS A 115 -12.81 13.74 6.09
C LYS A 115 -13.11 12.24 6.03
N ARG A 116 -14.17 11.87 5.31
CA ARG A 116 -14.63 10.48 5.20
C ARG A 116 -14.55 10.00 3.75
N SER A 117 -13.73 8.98 3.52
CA SER A 117 -13.79 8.17 2.30
C SER A 117 -14.70 6.97 2.52
N ARG A 118 -15.60 6.71 1.57
CA ARG A 118 -16.55 5.60 1.58
C ARG A 118 -16.03 4.51 0.66
N TYR A 119 -15.75 3.36 1.25
CA TYR A 119 -15.29 2.18 0.54
C TYR A 119 -16.41 1.16 0.48
N PHE A 120 -16.67 0.64 -0.72
CA PHE A 120 -17.41 -0.61 -0.85
C PHE A 120 -16.42 -1.76 -0.71
N PHE A 121 -16.63 -2.59 0.31
CA PHE A 121 -15.86 -3.82 0.52
C PHE A 121 -16.85 -4.95 0.74
N ASP A 122 -16.97 -5.81 -0.27
CA ASP A 122 -17.93 -6.92 -0.35
C ASP A 122 -18.08 -7.72 0.96
N LYS A 123 -16.98 -7.96 1.66
CA LYS A 123 -16.95 -8.69 2.93
C LYS A 123 -17.77 -8.03 4.05
N PHE A 124 -17.88 -6.70 4.06
CA PHE A 124 -18.70 -5.96 5.03
C PHE A 124 -20.02 -5.46 4.43
N CYS A 125 -20.06 -5.19 3.12
CA CYS A 125 -21.23 -4.63 2.45
C CYS A 125 -22.22 -5.69 1.93
N VAL A 126 -21.85 -6.97 1.96
CA VAL A 126 -22.71 -8.09 1.61
C VAL A 126 -22.87 -9.00 2.81
N HIS A 127 -24.12 -9.32 3.16
CA HIS A 127 -24.38 -10.25 4.24
C HIS A 127 -23.89 -11.65 3.87
N GLN A 128 -22.93 -12.18 4.63
CA GLN A 128 -22.20 -13.40 4.24
C GLN A 128 -22.98 -14.71 4.47
N ALA A 129 -23.88 -14.74 5.46
CA ALA A 129 -24.65 -15.93 5.84
C ALA A 129 -26.11 -15.95 5.36
N ASN A 130 -26.77 -14.80 5.15
CA ASN A 130 -28.16 -14.73 4.71
C ASN A 130 -28.22 -14.89 3.17
N PRO A 131 -28.84 -15.97 2.65
CA PRO A 131 -28.82 -16.28 1.22
C PRO A 131 -29.60 -15.26 0.38
N ASP A 132 -30.70 -14.70 0.89
CA ASP A 132 -31.55 -13.76 0.15
C ASP A 132 -30.87 -12.41 0.00
N GLN A 133 -30.32 -11.88 1.10
CA GLN A 133 -29.54 -10.64 1.07
C GLN A 133 -28.28 -10.78 0.22
N LYS A 134 -27.59 -11.92 0.31
CA LYS A 134 -26.44 -12.21 -0.57
C LYS A 134 -26.87 -12.25 -2.03
N LYS A 135 -27.99 -12.89 -2.35
CA LYS A 135 -28.53 -12.96 -3.71
C LYS A 135 -28.88 -11.57 -4.24
N GLN A 136 -29.52 -10.72 -3.44
CA GLN A 136 -29.87 -9.34 -3.81
C GLN A 136 -28.62 -8.48 -4.03
N ALA A 137 -27.62 -8.58 -3.15
CA ALA A 137 -26.38 -7.85 -3.28
C ALA A 137 -25.60 -8.25 -4.54
N VAL A 138 -25.51 -9.55 -4.83
CA VAL A 138 -24.87 -10.06 -6.05
C VAL A 138 -25.62 -9.61 -7.30
N ALA A 139 -26.96 -9.53 -7.27
CA ALA A 139 -27.74 -8.99 -8.39
C ALA A 139 -27.48 -7.48 -8.59
N SER A 140 -27.15 -6.75 -7.53
CA SER A 140 -26.91 -5.30 -7.53
C SER A 140 -25.44 -4.94 -7.77
N PHE A 141 -24.59 -5.91 -8.09
CA PHE A 141 -23.15 -5.72 -8.14
C PHE A 141 -22.70 -4.66 -9.14
N GLY A 142 -23.27 -4.68 -10.35
CA GLY A 142 -23.03 -3.63 -11.35
C GLY A 142 -23.44 -2.24 -10.87
N ALA A 143 -24.49 -2.12 -10.06
CA ALA A 143 -24.92 -0.85 -9.49
C ALA A 143 -23.89 -0.31 -8.48
N PHE A 144 -23.33 -1.16 -7.60
CA PHE A 144 -22.27 -0.72 -6.68
C PHE A 144 -21.05 -0.18 -7.42
N VAL A 145 -20.63 -0.85 -8.50
CA VAL A 145 -19.52 -0.38 -9.34
C VAL A 145 -19.90 0.92 -10.08
N GLY A 146 -21.12 1.00 -10.61
CA GLY A 146 -21.64 2.19 -11.29
C GLY A 146 -21.74 3.43 -10.40
N HIS A 147 -22.16 3.26 -9.14
CA HIS A 147 -22.24 4.30 -8.11
C HIS A 147 -20.89 4.58 -7.41
N SER A 148 -19.84 3.85 -7.76
CA SER A 148 -18.49 4.12 -7.27
C SER A 148 -17.79 5.15 -8.14
N SER A 149 -17.08 6.08 -7.51
CA SER A 149 -16.30 7.10 -8.21
C SER A 149 -15.07 6.48 -8.88
N ARG A 150 -14.42 5.54 -8.18
CA ARG A 150 -13.23 4.82 -8.66
C ARG A 150 -13.29 3.35 -8.25
N LEU A 151 -12.59 2.49 -8.99
CA LEU A 151 -12.33 1.11 -8.61
C LEU A 151 -10.86 1.00 -8.16
N LEU A 152 -10.65 0.58 -6.91
CA LEU A 152 -9.34 0.28 -6.35
C LEU A 152 -9.06 -1.21 -6.51
N LEU A 153 -8.20 -1.56 -7.46
CA LEU A 153 -7.83 -2.92 -7.79
C LEU A 153 -6.61 -3.34 -6.97
N LEU A 154 -6.86 -4.19 -5.96
CA LEU A 154 -5.83 -4.83 -5.14
C LEU A 154 -5.32 -6.08 -5.87
N TRP A 155 -4.25 -5.91 -6.64
CA TRP A 155 -3.80 -6.95 -7.57
C TRP A 155 -2.90 -8.00 -6.92
N SER A 156 -3.16 -9.26 -7.25
CA SER A 156 -2.23 -10.38 -7.07
C SER A 156 -2.18 -11.22 -8.35
N PRO A 157 -1.19 -12.11 -8.51
CA PRO A 157 -1.09 -12.99 -9.68
C PRO A 157 -2.32 -13.88 -9.91
N HIS A 158 -3.18 -14.05 -8.91
CA HIS A 158 -4.42 -14.84 -9.02
C HIS A 158 -5.63 -14.00 -9.45
N TYR A 159 -5.53 -12.67 -9.45
CA TYR A 159 -6.70 -11.81 -9.58
C TYR A 159 -7.46 -12.03 -10.90
N PHE A 160 -6.76 -12.00 -12.04
CA PHE A 160 -7.39 -12.13 -13.37
C PHE A 160 -7.82 -13.56 -13.71
N SER A 161 -7.44 -14.56 -12.92
CA SER A 161 -7.95 -15.93 -13.10
C SER A 161 -9.30 -16.14 -12.43
N ARG A 162 -9.78 -15.24 -11.56
CA ARG A 162 -10.99 -15.47 -10.74
C ARG A 162 -12.24 -14.85 -11.36
N LEU A 163 -13.25 -15.68 -11.59
CA LEU A 163 -14.49 -15.27 -12.28
C LEU A 163 -15.22 -14.09 -11.62
N TRP A 164 -15.24 -14.03 -10.29
CA TRP A 164 -15.86 -12.90 -9.59
C TRP A 164 -15.08 -11.60 -9.80
N CYS A 165 -13.74 -11.64 -9.71
CA CYS A 165 -12.88 -10.49 -9.98
C CYS A 165 -13.03 -9.99 -11.42
N THR A 166 -13.14 -10.91 -12.38
CA THR A 166 -13.36 -10.55 -13.80
C THR A 166 -14.70 -9.87 -14.03
N LEU A 167 -15.75 -10.25 -13.30
CA LEU A 167 -17.03 -9.54 -13.29
C LEU A 167 -16.92 -8.10 -12.78
N GLU A 168 -16.14 -7.83 -11.72
CA GLU A 168 -15.98 -6.47 -11.17
C GLU A 168 -15.32 -5.54 -12.21
N ILE A 169 -14.35 -6.06 -12.95
CA ILE A 169 -13.67 -5.34 -14.03
C ILE A 169 -14.59 -5.13 -15.23
N ALA A 170 -15.33 -6.17 -15.64
CA ALA A 170 -16.32 -6.05 -16.70
C ALA A 170 -17.40 -5.01 -16.35
N ALA A 171 -17.85 -4.98 -15.10
CA ALA A 171 -18.79 -3.98 -14.59
C ALA A 171 -18.21 -2.57 -14.66
N LEU A 172 -16.93 -2.38 -14.28
CA LEU A 172 -16.25 -1.09 -14.40
C LEU A 172 -16.22 -0.61 -15.85
N VAL A 173 -15.80 -1.49 -16.76
CA VAL A 173 -15.75 -1.18 -18.18
C VAL A 173 -17.15 -0.81 -18.68
N LYS A 174 -18.18 -1.62 -18.39
CA LYS A 174 -19.55 -1.32 -18.83
C LYS A 174 -20.09 0.00 -18.27
N CYS A 175 -19.86 0.27 -16.99
CA CYS A 175 -20.46 1.42 -16.31
C CYS A 175 -19.72 2.73 -16.59
N LYS A 176 -18.41 2.68 -16.90
CA LYS A 176 -17.54 3.86 -16.97
C LYS A 176 -16.90 4.09 -18.34
N SER A 177 -16.92 3.11 -19.23
CA SER A 177 -16.69 3.34 -20.65
C SER A 177 -18.03 3.53 -21.33
N GLY A 178 -18.28 4.71 -21.89
CA GLY A 178 -19.35 4.85 -22.88
C GLY A 178 -19.12 3.89 -24.06
N ASP A 179 -20.18 3.55 -24.79
CA ASP A 179 -20.13 2.59 -25.91
C ASP A 179 -19.17 3.02 -27.04
N ASP A 180 -18.80 4.31 -27.17
CA ASP A 180 -18.03 4.83 -28.33
C ASP A 180 -16.74 5.63 -28.02
N SER A 181 -16.44 5.99 -26.76
CA SER A 181 -15.27 6.82 -26.46
C SER A 181 -14.03 5.94 -26.25
N GLN A 182 -13.21 5.81 -27.29
CA GLN A 182 -11.98 5.01 -27.27
C GLN A 182 -10.91 5.60 -26.32
N ASP A 183 -10.97 6.92 -26.04
CA ASP A 183 -9.97 7.65 -25.25
C ASP A 183 -10.33 7.90 -23.78
N GLN A 184 -11.48 7.39 -23.32
CA GLN A 184 -11.89 7.61 -21.93
C GLN A 184 -11.11 6.72 -20.95
N LYS A 185 -10.20 7.35 -20.19
CA LYS A 185 -9.48 6.70 -19.09
C LYS A 185 -10.46 6.19 -18.04
N LEU A 186 -10.39 4.90 -17.71
CA LEU A 186 -11.22 4.31 -16.65
C LEU A 186 -10.80 4.91 -15.30
N PRO A 187 -11.72 5.11 -14.35
CA PRO A 187 -11.38 5.51 -12.99
C PRO A 187 -10.88 4.30 -12.20
N LEU A 188 -9.74 3.74 -12.62
CA LEU A 188 -9.10 2.54 -12.08
C LEU A 188 -7.80 2.91 -11.37
N ASP A 189 -7.72 2.60 -10.08
CA ASP A 189 -6.51 2.70 -9.28
C ASP A 189 -5.92 1.30 -9.10
N PHE A 190 -4.72 1.09 -9.63
CA PHE A 190 -4.04 -0.19 -9.61
C PHE A 190 -3.02 -0.25 -8.46
N LEU A 191 -3.17 -1.24 -7.56
CA LEU A 191 -2.29 -1.39 -6.40
C LEU A 191 -1.82 -2.85 -6.23
N PRO A 192 -0.57 -3.16 -6.59
CA PRO A 192 -0.02 -4.50 -6.42
C PRO A 192 0.17 -4.86 -4.94
N LEU A 193 -0.45 -5.95 -4.51
CA LEU A 193 -0.31 -6.50 -3.15
C LEU A 193 1.11 -6.99 -2.83
N PRO A 194 1.84 -7.69 -3.75
CA PRO A 194 3.22 -8.09 -3.48
C PRO A 194 4.12 -6.87 -3.22
N LEU A 195 3.93 -5.81 -4.01
CA LEU A 195 4.67 -4.56 -3.88
C LEU A 195 4.44 -3.90 -2.51
N ALA A 196 3.17 -3.75 -2.10
CA ALA A 196 2.83 -3.15 -0.81
C ALA A 196 3.48 -3.90 0.37
N LYS A 197 3.43 -5.24 0.33
CA LYS A 197 4.05 -6.09 1.36
C LYS A 197 5.56 -5.87 1.43
N VAL A 198 6.23 -5.90 0.27
CA VAL A 198 7.69 -5.75 0.17
C VAL A 198 8.16 -4.39 0.64
N SER A 199 7.50 -3.32 0.19
CA SER A 199 7.86 -1.97 0.58
C SER A 199 7.75 -1.79 2.10
N CYS A 200 6.62 -2.18 2.70
CA CYS A 200 6.47 -2.11 4.17
C CYS A 200 7.51 -2.96 4.91
N SER A 201 7.79 -4.18 4.45
CA SER A 201 8.83 -5.02 5.06
C SER A 201 10.22 -4.39 4.95
N ALA A 202 10.57 -3.84 3.79
CA ALA A 202 11.84 -3.15 3.58
C ALA A 202 11.96 -1.92 4.49
N TRP A 203 10.91 -1.12 4.64
CA TRP A 203 10.90 0.04 5.53
C TRP A 203 11.11 -0.37 6.99
N MET A 204 10.40 -1.40 7.46
CA MET A 204 10.53 -1.90 8.84
C MET A 204 11.92 -2.45 9.12
N VAL A 205 12.47 -3.24 8.19
CA VAL A 205 13.82 -3.79 8.30
C VAL A 205 14.83 -2.64 8.30
N PHE A 206 14.79 -1.74 7.32
CA PHE A 206 15.74 -0.62 7.24
C PHE A 206 15.67 0.27 8.48
N ALA A 207 14.48 0.62 8.96
CA ALA A 207 14.30 1.39 10.19
C ALA A 207 14.87 0.69 11.42
N PHE A 208 14.57 -0.59 11.61
CA PHE A 208 15.08 -1.37 12.75
C PHE A 208 16.61 -1.40 12.77
N LEU A 209 17.22 -1.63 11.61
CA LEU A 209 18.67 -1.72 11.48
C LEU A 209 19.36 -0.39 11.73
N TYR A 210 18.79 0.69 11.20
CA TYR A 210 19.30 2.03 11.44
C TYR A 210 19.25 2.40 12.92
N LEU A 211 18.11 2.13 13.58
CA LEU A 211 17.96 2.35 15.02
C LEU A 211 18.92 1.47 15.83
N LEU A 212 19.14 0.22 15.41
CA LEU A 212 20.08 -0.69 16.05
C LEU A 212 21.52 -0.15 15.96
N ILE A 213 21.95 0.34 14.79
CA ILE A 213 23.26 0.97 14.60
C ILE A 213 23.41 2.17 15.53
N GLN A 214 22.41 3.05 15.60
CA GLN A 214 22.46 4.20 16.49
C GLN A 214 22.49 3.79 17.98
N PHE A 215 21.75 2.75 18.36
CA PHE A 215 21.80 2.21 19.71
C PHE A 215 23.19 1.67 20.08
N TRP A 216 23.85 0.93 19.19
CA TRP A 216 25.22 0.45 19.41
C TRP A 216 26.23 1.59 19.56
N ARG A 217 26.12 2.61 18.70
CA ARG A 217 26.96 3.81 18.79
C ARG A 217 26.81 4.55 20.13
N LEU A 218 25.60 4.58 20.69
CA LEU A 218 25.35 5.19 22.01
C LEU A 218 26.00 4.42 23.17
N LEU A 219 26.43 3.17 22.99
CA LEU A 219 27.02 2.33 24.04
C LEU A 219 28.55 2.40 24.12
N ASP A 220 29.22 3.24 23.32
CA ASP A 220 30.70 3.35 23.24
C ASP A 220 31.43 2.02 23.09
N VAL A 221 30.81 1.07 22.41
CA VAL A 221 31.53 -0.12 22.02
C VAL A 221 32.47 0.35 20.90
N ASN A 222 33.75 0.58 21.24
CA ASN A 222 34.77 1.06 20.31
C ASN A 222 35.12 -0.04 19.30
N THR A 223 34.17 -0.30 18.41
CA THR A 223 34.10 -1.43 17.50
C THR A 223 33.81 -0.96 16.09
N THR A 224 34.33 0.21 15.70
CA THR A 224 34.09 0.86 14.40
C THR A 224 34.20 -0.10 13.21
N LEU A 225 35.17 -1.02 13.21
CA LEU A 225 35.32 -2.06 12.18
C LEU A 225 34.21 -3.14 12.23
N ILE A 226 33.81 -3.58 13.42
CA ILE A 226 32.72 -4.53 13.61
C ILE A 226 31.38 -3.84 13.31
N ASP A 227 31.19 -2.57 13.68
CA ASP A 227 29.99 -1.79 13.37
C ASP A 227 29.84 -1.54 11.88
N LEU A 228 30.94 -1.21 11.20
CA LEU A 228 30.98 -1.12 9.75
C LEU A 228 30.68 -2.49 9.11
N GLY A 229 31.26 -3.57 9.65
CA GLY A 229 31.02 -4.94 9.21
C GLY A 229 29.56 -5.37 9.36
N ILE A 230 28.94 -5.14 10.52
CA ILE A 230 27.53 -5.41 10.80
C ILE A 230 26.64 -4.54 9.91
N THR A 231 26.90 -3.23 9.83
CA THR A 231 26.13 -2.31 8.99
C THR A 231 26.19 -2.72 7.53
N ALA A 232 27.37 -3.07 7.01
CA ALA A 232 27.55 -3.53 5.64
C ALA A 232 26.82 -4.87 5.41
N PHE A 233 27.03 -5.86 6.29
CA PHE A 233 26.39 -7.18 6.19
C PHE A 233 24.87 -7.07 6.16
N VAL A 234 24.32 -6.27 7.07
CA VAL A 234 22.88 -6.10 7.21
C VAL A 234 22.31 -5.26 6.06
N SER A 235 23.01 -4.22 5.62
CA SER A 235 22.63 -3.44 4.42
C SER A 235 22.63 -4.33 3.17
N LEU A 236 23.62 -5.22 3.04
CA LEU A 236 23.68 -6.21 1.96
C LEU A 236 22.53 -7.21 2.03
N ILE A 237 22.15 -7.69 3.22
CA ILE A 237 20.97 -8.55 3.40
C ILE A 237 19.69 -7.78 3.02
N SER A 238 19.54 -6.54 3.48
CA SER A 238 18.36 -5.72 3.20
C SER A 238 18.22 -5.43 1.71
N LEU A 239 19.34 -5.10 1.06
CA LEU A 239 19.42 -4.91 -0.38
C LEU A 239 19.13 -6.23 -1.12
N TYR A 240 19.67 -7.35 -0.66
CA TYR A 240 19.38 -8.67 -1.23
C TYR A 240 17.90 -9.01 -1.14
N VAL A 241 17.26 -8.83 0.02
CA VAL A 241 15.83 -9.08 0.24
C VAL A 241 14.99 -8.15 -0.65
N LEU A 242 15.34 -6.87 -0.71
CA LEU A 242 14.70 -5.90 -1.59
C LEU A 242 14.81 -6.37 -3.05
N VAL A 243 16.02 -6.60 -3.56
CA VAL A 243 16.27 -7.03 -4.95
C VAL A 243 15.58 -8.36 -5.26
N ALA A 244 15.67 -9.35 -4.37
CA ALA A 244 15.02 -10.64 -4.55
C ALA A 244 13.50 -10.48 -4.69
N THR A 245 12.88 -9.62 -3.88
CA THR A 245 11.43 -9.44 -3.96
C THR A 245 10.98 -8.50 -5.06
N LEU A 246 11.83 -7.53 -5.45
CA LEU A 246 11.65 -6.75 -6.69
C LEU A 246 11.67 -7.67 -7.91
N ARG A 247 12.54 -8.69 -7.94
CA ARG A 247 12.56 -9.69 -9.00
C ARG A 247 11.28 -10.53 -9.04
N VAL A 248 10.74 -10.92 -7.88
CA VAL A 248 9.44 -11.61 -7.80
C VAL A 248 8.34 -10.72 -8.36
N TYR A 249 8.26 -9.46 -7.92
CA TYR A 249 7.29 -8.50 -8.45
C TYR A 249 7.43 -8.28 -9.95
N ALA A 250 8.66 -8.14 -10.48
CA ALA A 250 8.91 -7.98 -11.90
C ALA A 250 8.46 -9.20 -12.71
N ARG A 251 8.70 -10.42 -12.20
CA ARG A 251 8.22 -11.67 -12.80
C ARG A 251 6.69 -11.74 -12.81
N ASP A 252 6.06 -11.43 -11.68
CA ASP A 252 4.60 -11.44 -11.57
C ASP A 252 3.96 -10.38 -12.48
N ARG A 253 4.59 -9.21 -12.62
CA ARG A 253 4.17 -8.16 -13.54
C ARG A 253 4.36 -8.55 -15.01
N ALA A 254 5.41 -9.30 -15.35
CA ALA A 254 5.56 -9.81 -16.71
C ALA A 254 4.36 -10.72 -17.07
N LYS A 255 3.98 -11.60 -16.13
CA LYS A 255 2.79 -12.47 -16.27
C LYS A 255 1.48 -11.68 -16.31
N LEU A 256 1.38 -10.53 -15.65
CA LEU A 256 0.18 -9.69 -15.69
C LEU A 256 -0.21 -9.27 -17.11
N SER A 257 0.78 -8.88 -17.94
CA SER A 257 0.50 -8.49 -19.33
C SER A 257 -0.06 -9.67 -20.13
N GLU A 258 0.53 -10.86 -19.95
CA GLU A 258 0.05 -12.10 -20.58
C GLU A 258 -1.36 -12.45 -20.10
N GLN A 259 -1.62 -12.42 -18.79
CA GLN A 259 -2.94 -12.66 -18.20
C GLN A 259 -4.02 -11.72 -18.72
N LEU A 260 -3.67 -10.46 -18.99
CA LEU A 260 -4.60 -9.47 -19.52
C LEU A 260 -4.85 -9.65 -21.03
N LEU A 261 -3.85 -10.09 -21.80
CA LEU A 261 -4.00 -10.39 -23.23
C LEU A 261 -4.81 -11.67 -23.46
N ASP A 262 -4.53 -12.71 -22.69
CA ASP A 262 -5.20 -14.02 -22.78
C ASP A 262 -6.44 -14.10 -21.89
N PHE A 263 -6.86 -12.97 -21.31
CA PHE A 263 -8.03 -12.89 -20.43
C PHE A 263 -9.25 -13.52 -21.11
N SER A 264 -9.89 -14.48 -20.44
CA SER A 264 -11.13 -15.10 -20.92
C SER A 264 -12.03 -15.42 -19.72
N ILE A 265 -13.26 -14.94 -19.79
CA ILE A 265 -14.30 -15.22 -18.79
C ILE A 265 -14.62 -16.71 -18.74
N GLU A 266 -14.61 -17.36 -19.90
CA GLU A 266 -14.90 -18.79 -20.06
C GLU A 266 -13.89 -19.64 -19.30
N ASN A 267 -12.61 -19.25 -19.37
CA ASN A 267 -11.50 -19.96 -18.73
C ASN A 267 -11.25 -19.54 -17.27
N ALA A 268 -11.99 -18.56 -16.74
CA ALA A 268 -11.79 -18.09 -15.38
C ALA A 268 -12.22 -19.15 -14.34
N ASP A 269 -11.43 -19.28 -13.28
CA ASP A 269 -11.67 -20.15 -12.13
C ASP A 269 -12.94 -19.71 -11.38
N CYS A 270 -13.80 -20.69 -11.11
CA CYS A 270 -14.99 -20.50 -10.31
C CYS A 270 -15.00 -21.47 -9.13
N SER A 271 -15.42 -21.01 -7.95
CA SER A 271 -15.55 -21.90 -6.78
C SER A 271 -16.81 -22.77 -6.83
N ARG A 272 -17.86 -22.34 -7.53
CA ARG A 272 -19.13 -23.06 -7.67
C ARG A 272 -19.62 -22.93 -9.10
N ASP A 273 -19.98 -24.03 -9.75
CA ASP A 273 -20.42 -23.98 -11.16
C ASP A 273 -21.71 -23.17 -11.36
N GLU A 274 -22.57 -23.12 -10.34
CA GLU A 274 -23.76 -22.26 -10.32
C GLU A 274 -23.42 -20.77 -10.48
N ASP A 275 -22.32 -20.31 -9.85
CA ASP A 275 -21.85 -18.93 -9.96
C ASP A 275 -21.40 -18.64 -11.40
N ARG A 276 -20.88 -19.63 -12.13
CA ARG A 276 -20.48 -19.47 -13.54
C ARG A 276 -21.65 -19.09 -14.42
N ILE A 277 -22.73 -19.86 -14.33
CA ILE A 277 -23.95 -19.61 -15.12
C ILE A 277 -24.50 -18.21 -14.80
N ARG A 278 -24.48 -17.82 -13.51
CA ARG A 278 -24.98 -16.52 -13.07
C ARG A 278 -24.13 -15.36 -13.58
N VAL A 279 -22.81 -15.45 -13.46
CA VAL A 279 -21.87 -14.40 -13.91
C VAL A 279 -21.96 -14.24 -15.42
N GLN A 280 -21.92 -15.34 -16.18
CA GLN A 280 -22.03 -15.30 -17.63
C GLN A 280 -23.36 -14.70 -18.10
N ARG A 281 -24.49 -15.08 -17.48
CA ARG A 281 -25.80 -14.48 -17.79
C ARG A 281 -25.81 -12.97 -17.50
N THR A 282 -25.18 -12.54 -16.42
CA THR A 282 -25.08 -11.12 -16.07
C THR A 282 -24.25 -10.37 -17.11
N MET A 283 -23.12 -10.93 -17.53
CA MET A 283 -22.26 -10.34 -18.57
C MET A 283 -22.96 -10.28 -19.94
N LEU A 284 -23.71 -11.31 -20.33
CA LEU A 284 -24.54 -11.29 -21.54
C LEU A 284 -25.69 -10.28 -21.47
N GLY A 285 -26.11 -9.88 -20.27
CA GLY A 285 -27.02 -8.76 -20.08
C GLY A 285 -26.35 -7.38 -20.29
N TRP A 286 -25.04 -7.29 -20.13
CA TRP A 286 -24.26 -6.05 -20.26
C TRP A 286 -23.62 -5.88 -21.63
N PHE A 287 -23.19 -7.00 -22.23
CA PHE A 287 -22.48 -7.11 -23.50
C PHE A 287 -23.24 -8.07 -24.43
N LYS A 288 -23.23 -7.81 -25.74
CA LYS A 288 -23.96 -8.66 -26.71
C LYS A 288 -23.42 -10.09 -26.74
N THR A 289 -22.11 -10.25 -26.53
CA THR A 289 -21.44 -11.55 -26.48
C THR A 289 -20.36 -11.55 -25.38
N LEU A 290 -20.00 -12.73 -24.88
CA LEU A 290 -18.86 -12.87 -23.96
C LEU A 290 -17.55 -12.44 -24.62
N GLU A 291 -17.38 -12.73 -25.90
CA GLU A 291 -16.18 -12.30 -26.64
C GLU A 291 -16.10 -10.76 -26.74
N GLN A 292 -17.23 -10.07 -26.90
CA GLN A 292 -17.23 -8.62 -26.83
C GLN A 292 -16.74 -8.14 -25.47
N CYS A 293 -17.19 -8.76 -24.37
CA CYS A 293 -16.69 -8.43 -23.03
C CYS A 293 -15.18 -8.69 -22.89
N ASN A 294 -14.71 -9.88 -23.32
CA ASN A 294 -13.30 -10.24 -23.30
C ASN A 294 -12.46 -9.19 -24.06
N MET A 295 -12.85 -8.82 -25.28
CA MET A 295 -12.15 -7.81 -26.07
C MET A 295 -12.10 -6.44 -25.38
N HIS A 296 -13.20 -6.00 -24.75
CA HIS A 296 -13.22 -4.71 -24.06
C HIS A 296 -12.29 -4.69 -22.85
N VAL A 297 -12.23 -5.79 -22.08
CA VAL A 297 -11.31 -5.92 -20.95
C VAL A 297 -9.87 -6.01 -21.44
N ARG A 298 -9.58 -6.93 -22.38
CA ARG A 298 -8.25 -7.13 -22.99
C ARG A 298 -7.68 -5.87 -23.61
N ARG A 299 -8.51 -4.96 -24.12
CA ARG A 299 -8.06 -3.69 -24.69
C ARG A 299 -8.00 -2.60 -23.62
N LYS A 300 -9.14 -2.16 -23.09
CA LYS A 300 -9.19 -0.97 -22.22
C LYS A 300 -8.45 -1.16 -20.90
N VAL A 301 -8.57 -2.33 -20.28
CA VAL A 301 -7.95 -2.59 -18.97
C VAL A 301 -6.48 -2.88 -19.14
N HIS A 302 -6.10 -3.66 -20.16
CA HIS A 302 -4.68 -3.87 -20.50
C HIS A 302 -3.98 -2.55 -20.81
N ASP A 303 -4.49 -1.77 -21.77
CA ASP A 303 -3.90 -0.51 -22.21
C ASP A 303 -3.68 0.42 -21.01
N GLN A 304 -4.71 0.57 -20.16
CA GLN A 304 -4.61 1.42 -18.99
C GLN A 304 -3.68 0.89 -17.92
N VAL A 305 -3.73 -0.40 -17.57
CA VAL A 305 -2.88 -0.98 -16.52
C VAL A 305 -1.42 -0.97 -16.95
N VAL A 306 -1.13 -1.37 -18.19
CA VAL A 306 0.23 -1.36 -18.75
C VAL A 306 0.75 0.08 -18.86
N TYR A 307 -0.06 1.02 -19.35
CA TYR A 307 0.31 2.44 -19.38
C TYR A 307 0.58 3.00 -17.98
N THR A 308 -0.27 2.71 -17.01
CA THR A 308 -0.13 3.20 -15.62
C THR A 308 1.12 2.64 -14.94
N LEU A 309 1.48 1.39 -15.24
CA LEU A 309 2.67 0.76 -14.70
C LEU A 309 3.97 1.24 -15.40
N GLY A 310 3.87 1.74 -16.63
CA GLY A 310 5.00 2.20 -17.44
C GLY A 310 5.83 1.04 -18.02
N PRO A 311 7.11 1.25 -18.36
CA PRO A 311 8.01 0.20 -18.84
C PRO A 311 8.15 -0.96 -17.84
N GLN A 312 8.42 -2.19 -18.30
CA GLN A 312 8.57 -3.36 -17.41
C GLN A 312 9.66 -3.19 -16.35
N SER A 313 10.72 -2.42 -16.66
CA SER A 313 11.80 -2.05 -15.75
C SER A 313 11.43 -0.96 -14.73
N HIS A 314 10.30 -0.27 -14.92
CA HIS A 314 9.89 0.82 -14.05
C HIS A 314 9.38 0.27 -12.71
N TYR A 315 9.98 0.76 -11.63
CA TYR A 315 9.54 0.52 -10.27
C TYR A 315 8.90 1.79 -9.70
N PRO A 316 7.83 1.70 -8.89
CA PRO A 316 7.24 2.87 -8.25
C PRO A 316 8.21 3.48 -7.22
N THR A 317 9.09 4.38 -7.67
CA THR A 317 10.14 5.03 -6.88
C THR A 317 9.59 5.75 -5.65
N ARG A 318 8.32 6.18 -5.68
CA ARG A 318 7.61 6.71 -4.51
C ARG A 318 7.67 5.80 -3.28
N LEU A 319 7.77 4.49 -3.47
CA LEU A 319 7.87 3.51 -2.38
C LEU A 319 9.30 3.32 -1.86
N LEU A 320 10.30 3.91 -2.53
CA LEU A 320 11.67 4.03 -2.02
C LEU A 320 11.87 5.28 -1.17
N ILE A 321 10.99 6.28 -1.28
CA ILE A 321 11.08 7.53 -0.51
C ILE A 321 11.18 7.27 0.99
N PRO A 322 10.40 6.36 1.62
CA PRO A 322 10.55 6.09 3.05
C PRO A 322 11.93 5.55 3.45
N LEU A 323 12.66 4.90 2.55
CA LEU A 323 14.03 4.44 2.84
C LEU A 323 14.98 5.65 2.93
N VAL A 324 14.94 6.53 1.93
CA VAL A 324 15.75 7.77 1.90
C VAL A 324 15.34 8.73 3.03
N TRP A 325 14.07 8.71 3.42
CA TRP A 325 13.54 9.55 4.49
C TRP A 325 14.21 9.27 5.85
N ILE A 326 14.63 8.03 6.09
CA ILE A 326 15.35 7.66 7.33
C ILE A 326 16.72 8.35 7.38
N ASP A 327 17.45 8.37 6.25
CA ASP A 327 18.72 9.09 6.17
C ASP A 327 18.51 10.60 6.38
N PHE A 328 17.44 11.16 5.80
CA PHE A 328 17.08 12.57 6.01
C PHE A 328 16.86 12.88 7.50
N LEU A 329 16.09 12.05 8.22
CA LEU A 329 15.86 12.24 9.65
C LEU A 329 17.16 12.13 10.47
N ASN A 330 18.06 11.24 10.08
CA ASN A 330 19.37 11.14 10.71
C ASN A 330 20.21 12.41 10.50
N GLU A 331 20.27 12.92 9.27
CA GLU A 331 20.98 14.17 8.97
C GLU A 331 20.45 15.36 9.79
N MET A 332 19.15 15.39 10.08
CA MET A 332 18.57 16.40 10.98
C MET A 332 19.15 16.34 12.39
N ASP A 333 19.42 15.15 12.93
CA ASP A 333 20.07 15.01 14.23
C ASP A 333 21.52 15.53 14.20
N TYR A 334 22.26 15.27 13.11
CA TYR A 334 23.62 15.81 12.92
C TYR A 334 23.62 17.34 12.84
N LEU A 335 22.66 17.91 12.11
CA LEU A 335 22.47 19.36 12.02
C LEU A 335 22.13 19.97 13.38
N ALA A 336 21.16 19.39 14.09
CA ALA A 336 20.72 19.87 15.40
C ALA A 336 21.81 19.79 16.47
N ALA A 337 22.72 18.82 16.37
CA ALA A 337 23.87 18.69 17.25
C ALA A 337 25.06 19.59 16.86
N GLY A 338 24.99 20.29 15.72
CA GLY A 338 26.00 21.24 15.29
C GLY A 338 27.29 20.63 14.72
N TYR A 339 27.28 19.36 14.30
CA TYR A 339 28.47 18.68 13.76
C TYR A 339 29.08 19.37 12.54
N TYR A 340 28.26 20.05 11.75
CA TYR A 340 28.71 20.76 10.54
C TYR A 340 29.26 22.17 10.81
N ASN A 341 29.17 22.68 12.05
CA ASN A 341 29.52 24.07 12.38
C ASN A 341 31.03 24.32 12.50
N THR A 342 31.85 23.29 12.76
CA THR A 342 33.30 23.42 12.94
C THR A 342 34.08 22.66 11.87
N ASN A 343 34.98 23.33 11.15
CA ASN A 343 36.00 22.75 10.26
C ASN A 343 35.52 21.78 9.16
N THR A 344 34.29 21.93 8.66
CA THR A 344 33.84 21.24 7.44
C THR A 344 33.53 22.25 6.34
N ASP A 345 33.78 21.88 5.08
CA ASP A 345 33.37 22.67 3.90
C ASP A 345 31.84 22.68 3.71
N PHE A 346 31.11 21.88 4.51
CA PHE A 346 29.66 21.75 4.49
C PHE A 346 28.95 22.68 5.49
N LYS A 347 29.59 23.80 5.88
CA LYS A 347 28.94 24.82 6.70
C LYS A 347 27.66 25.29 6.00
N ILE A 348 26.52 24.84 6.51
CA ILE A 348 25.23 25.44 6.17
C ILE A 348 25.25 26.77 6.92
N THR A 349 25.44 27.86 6.18
CA THR A 349 25.37 29.21 6.71
C THR A 349 24.05 29.34 7.46
N THR A 350 24.13 29.37 8.78
CA THR A 350 23.00 29.68 9.64
C THR A 350 22.52 31.07 9.24
N TRP A 351 21.25 31.19 8.82
CA TRP A 351 20.58 32.45 8.48
C TRP A 351 20.31 33.35 9.71
N ALA A 352 21.26 33.35 10.64
CA ALA A 352 21.29 34.17 11.83
C ALA A 352 22.74 34.61 12.02
N GLY A 353 23.14 35.56 11.17
CA GLY A 353 24.32 36.41 11.30
C GLY A 353 23.89 37.81 10.94
#